data_AF-A0A2I8VIA4-F1
#
_entry.id   AF-A0A2I8VIA4-F1
#
_cell.length_a   1.000
_cell.length_b   1.000
_cell.length_c   1.000
_cell.angle_alpha   90.00
_cell.angle_beta   90.00
_cell.angle_gamma   90.00
#
_symmetry.space_group_name_H-M   'P 1'
#
loop_
_entity.id
_entity.type
_entity.pdbx_description
1 polymer ?
#
loop_
_entity_poly.entity_id
_entity_poly.type
_entity_poly.pdbx_seq_one_letter_code
_entity_poly.pdbx_strand_id
1 'polypeptide(L)'
;MHRRAFLVAVAGLSGCTGLVGNPLGGASEPTGGSEGSGGSTSGGGSSETPVPESEGSSDAESAGTPAGEPTPTAGELRRMSVPDLLALSREQLSRAVEAYSGTGRDGSLTDVTAATDTFDPDPVVDHLYRARRAYEAADRQGLSAEIEDEISQLGRVEEFLRLSIDAQVLLIEAHNDLEGVVTAIEFVDPESARSLTDRAGTRQERTEGTVSDLSNVRYERSVTVVDALSSEAYLAKRDQLRAEADVLADVDEGLSSVVEGVRLFARARGRRQSGSPYVAAELGRDAETAFSRGAKALRDVGSRIPARAQGFGGVVAALRTAADDKRDEARAFYRDIER
;
A
#
# COMPACT_ATOMS: atom_id res chain seq x y z
N MET A 1 28.88 -12.74 4.28
CA MET A 1 27.47 -13.13 4.57
C MET A 1 26.61 -12.61 3.43
N HIS A 2 26.14 -13.49 2.56
CA HIS A 2 25.46 -13.13 1.32
C HIS A 2 23.97 -12.89 1.55
N ARG A 3 23.52 -11.64 1.38
CA ARG A 3 22.10 -11.30 1.30
C ARG A 3 21.69 -11.37 -0.17
N ARG A 4 20.80 -12.31 -0.50
CA ARG A 4 20.18 -12.42 -1.83
C ARG A 4 18.97 -11.49 -1.87
N ALA A 5 19.01 -10.53 -2.78
CA ALA A 5 17.87 -9.69 -3.12
C ALA A 5 16.86 -10.50 -3.94
N PHE A 6 15.60 -10.48 -3.54
CA PHE A 6 14.48 -10.95 -4.35
C PHE A 6 13.79 -9.73 -4.94
N LEU A 7 13.90 -9.57 -6.27
CA LEU A 7 13.09 -8.66 -7.07
C LEU A 7 11.78 -9.39 -7.40
N VAL A 8 10.65 -8.91 -6.90
CA VAL A 8 9.33 -9.31 -7.38
C VAL A 8 8.83 -8.23 -8.33
N ALA A 9 8.65 -8.62 -9.59
CA ALA A 9 8.02 -7.79 -10.61
C ALA A 9 6.49 -7.88 -10.44
N VAL A 10 5.86 -6.78 -10.03
CA VAL A 10 4.39 -6.65 -10.07
C VAL A 10 4.02 -6.11 -11.46
N ALA A 11 3.54 -7.00 -12.31
CA ALA A 11 2.89 -6.65 -13.57
C ALA A 11 1.48 -6.12 -13.29
N GLY A 12 1.11 -5.04 -13.98
CA GLY A 12 -0.08 -4.25 -13.73
C GLY A 12 -1.41 -4.95 -14.01
N LEU A 13 -2.41 -4.59 -13.20
CA LEU A 13 -3.82 -4.73 -13.52
C LEU A 13 -4.45 -3.34 -13.57
N SER A 14 -4.29 -2.69 -14.72
CA SER A 14 -5.11 -1.56 -15.13
C SER A 14 -6.36 -2.09 -15.84
N GLY A 15 -7.54 -1.75 -15.32
CA GLY A 15 -8.72 -1.48 -16.13
C GLY A 15 -9.71 -2.63 -16.37
N CYS A 16 -10.80 -2.63 -15.60
CA CYS A 16 -12.14 -3.02 -16.06
C CYS A 16 -13.20 -2.24 -15.24
N THR A 17 -13.33 -0.94 -15.49
CA THR A 17 -14.53 -0.18 -15.14
C THR A 17 -15.39 -0.03 -16.39
N GLY A 18 -16.62 -0.54 -16.37
CA GLY A 18 -17.59 -0.21 -17.40
C GLY A 18 -18.78 -1.16 -17.48
N LEU A 19 -19.76 -1.03 -16.58
CA LEU A 19 -21.13 -1.46 -16.87
C LEU A 19 -22.14 -0.86 -15.89
N VAL A 20 -22.66 0.33 -16.21
CA VAL A 20 -23.99 0.96 -15.97
C VAL A 20 -23.78 2.41 -16.45
N GLY A 21 -24.34 2.98 -17.51
CA GLY A 21 -25.69 2.91 -18.07
C GLY A 21 -26.13 4.36 -18.33
N ASN A 22 -26.13 4.82 -19.58
CA ASN A 22 -27.10 5.84 -20.04
C ASN A 22 -27.19 5.90 -21.58
N PRO A 23 -28.38 6.23 -22.14
CA PRO A 23 -28.69 6.04 -23.56
C PRO A 23 -28.66 7.34 -24.38
N LEU A 24 -28.81 7.16 -25.71
CA LEU A 24 -29.16 8.10 -26.78
C LEU A 24 -28.02 8.57 -27.71
N GLY A 25 -28.00 7.98 -28.91
CA GLY A 25 -28.00 8.72 -30.17
C GLY A 25 -26.67 9.02 -30.86
N GLY A 26 -26.51 8.50 -32.09
CA GLY A 26 -25.78 9.22 -33.15
C GLY A 26 -24.59 8.49 -33.80
N ALA A 27 -24.90 7.83 -34.91
CA ALA A 27 -24.09 7.54 -36.10
C ALA A 27 -22.61 8.03 -36.17
N SER A 28 -21.70 7.10 -36.51
CA SER A 28 -21.02 6.97 -37.82
C SER A 28 -19.73 6.13 -37.69
N GLU A 29 -19.54 5.18 -38.62
CA GLU A 29 -18.27 4.50 -38.97
C GLU A 29 -17.21 5.53 -39.47
N PRO A 30 -15.94 5.19 -39.89
CA PRO A 30 -15.38 3.86 -40.19
C PRO A 30 -13.86 3.62 -39.88
N THR A 31 -13.45 2.36 -40.12
CA THR A 31 -12.19 1.89 -40.77
C THR A 31 -10.81 2.04 -40.09
N GLY A 32 -10.10 0.90 -40.04
CA GLY A 32 -8.64 0.84 -39.98
C GLY A 32 -8.12 -0.58 -39.75
N GLY A 33 -7.84 -1.33 -40.82
CA GLY A 33 -7.27 -2.69 -40.76
C GLY A 33 -5.74 -2.72 -40.75
N SER A 34 -5.17 -3.90 -40.46
CA SER A 34 -3.90 -4.35 -41.04
C SER A 34 -3.72 -5.87 -40.89
N GLU A 35 -3.40 -6.51 -42.01
CA GLU A 35 -3.08 -7.93 -42.21
C GLU A 35 -1.55 -8.15 -42.26
N GLY A 36 -1.13 -9.42 -42.14
CA GLY A 36 0.18 -9.93 -42.61
C GLY A 36 1.00 -10.61 -41.50
N SER A 37 1.05 -11.93 -41.32
CA SER A 37 1.40 -13.07 -42.21
C SER A 37 2.92 -13.27 -42.42
N GLY A 38 3.41 -14.46 -42.04
CA GLY A 38 4.48 -15.17 -42.77
C GLY A 38 5.70 -15.70 -42.00
N GLY A 39 5.79 -17.04 -41.87
CA GLY A 39 6.93 -17.79 -42.46
C GLY A 39 8.01 -18.43 -41.56
N SER A 40 7.78 -19.71 -41.22
CA SER A 40 8.66 -20.90 -41.08
C SER A 40 10.19 -20.84 -41.26
N THR A 41 10.95 -21.62 -40.47
CA THR A 41 11.66 -22.87 -40.92
C THR A 41 12.42 -23.64 -39.81
N SER A 42 12.62 -24.93 -40.09
CA SER A 42 13.04 -26.09 -39.27
C SER A 42 14.52 -26.20 -38.87
N GLY A 43 14.81 -27.08 -37.89
CA GLY A 43 16.12 -27.74 -37.71
C GLY A 43 16.14 -28.72 -36.53
N GLY A 44 16.29 -30.02 -36.80
CA GLY A 44 16.29 -31.09 -35.80
C GLY A 44 17.69 -31.53 -35.33
N GLY A 45 17.73 -32.32 -34.26
CA GLY A 45 18.91 -33.04 -33.77
C GLY A 45 18.59 -33.91 -32.55
N SER A 46 18.63 -35.24 -32.71
CA SER A 46 18.49 -36.24 -31.65
C SER A 46 19.78 -36.43 -30.84
N SER A 47 19.66 -36.72 -29.54
CA SER A 47 20.65 -37.51 -28.78
C SER A 47 20.01 -38.10 -27.52
N GLU A 48 20.34 -39.37 -27.28
CA GLU A 48 19.84 -40.28 -26.24
C GLU A 48 20.53 -40.06 -24.86
N THR A 49 19.71 -40.13 -23.79
CA THR A 49 19.83 -40.88 -22.48
C THR A 49 21.19 -40.83 -21.72
N PRO A 50 21.25 -40.65 -20.36
CA PRO A 50 20.53 -41.49 -19.40
C PRO A 50 19.93 -40.88 -18.11
N VAL A 51 19.01 -41.67 -17.56
CA VAL A 51 18.36 -41.58 -16.25
C VAL A 51 19.36 -41.90 -15.13
N PRO A 52 19.34 -41.16 -14.00
CA PRO A 52 19.79 -41.69 -12.72
C PRO A 52 18.60 -42.04 -11.83
N GLU A 53 18.53 -43.31 -11.43
CA GLU A 53 17.84 -43.75 -10.23
C GLU A 53 18.58 -43.24 -8.99
N SER A 54 17.87 -42.69 -8.02
CA SER A 54 18.32 -42.67 -6.62
C SER A 54 17.10 -42.69 -5.70
N GLU A 55 16.95 -43.84 -5.07
CA GLU A 55 16.20 -44.07 -3.86
C GLU A 55 16.70 -43.12 -2.75
N GLY A 56 15.77 -42.56 -2.00
CA GLY A 56 16.08 -41.63 -0.92
C GLY A 56 14.82 -41.19 -0.20
N SER A 57 14.21 -42.12 0.52
CA SER A 57 13.16 -41.87 1.51
C SER A 57 13.52 -40.66 2.37
N SER A 58 12.62 -39.68 2.38
CA SER A 58 12.53 -38.65 3.40
C SER A 58 11.04 -38.51 3.69
N ASP A 59 10.56 -39.33 4.62
CA ASP A 59 9.32 -39.07 5.36
C ASP A 59 9.49 -37.73 6.09
N ALA A 60 9.23 -36.65 5.38
CA ALA A 60 8.80 -35.42 6.01
C ALA A 60 7.30 -35.58 6.22
N GLU A 61 6.89 -35.87 7.46
CA GLU A 61 5.54 -35.59 7.91
C GLU A 61 5.27 -34.11 7.64
N SER A 62 4.71 -33.84 6.47
CA SER A 62 4.04 -32.58 6.17
C SER A 62 2.89 -32.51 7.16
N ALA A 63 3.12 -31.82 8.28
CA ALA A 63 2.06 -31.39 9.16
C ALA A 63 1.10 -30.58 8.30
N GLY A 64 0.03 -31.23 7.85
CA GLY A 64 -0.95 -30.61 6.98
C GLY A 64 -1.46 -29.36 7.67
N THR A 65 -1.30 -28.22 7.00
CA THR A 65 -2.07 -27.01 7.30
C THR A 65 -3.52 -27.43 7.54
N PRO A 66 -4.17 -27.04 8.65
CA PRO A 66 -5.56 -27.41 8.87
C PRO A 66 -6.33 -27.00 7.62
N ALA A 67 -6.91 -27.99 6.93
CA ALA A 67 -7.70 -27.74 5.75
C ALA A 67 -8.83 -26.81 6.17
N GLY A 68 -8.77 -25.56 5.70
CA GLY A 68 -9.84 -24.60 5.95
C GLY A 68 -11.17 -25.21 5.55
N GLU A 69 -12.21 -24.94 6.33
CA GLU A 69 -13.55 -25.44 6.03
C GLU A 69 -13.91 -25.19 4.56
N PRO A 70 -14.50 -26.17 3.87
CA PRO A 70 -14.79 -26.05 2.45
C PRO A 70 -15.72 -24.87 2.20
N THR A 71 -15.26 -23.92 1.38
CA THR A 71 -16.05 -22.76 0.96
C THR A 71 -17.24 -23.22 0.12
N PRO A 72 -18.49 -22.80 0.44
CA PRO A 72 -19.65 -23.16 -0.36
C PRO A 72 -19.52 -22.74 -1.83
N THR A 73 -19.80 -23.68 -2.73
CA THR A 73 -19.87 -23.44 -4.17
C THR A 73 -21.07 -22.57 -4.54
N ALA A 74 -21.08 -22.00 -5.74
CA ALA A 74 -22.21 -21.21 -6.23
C ALA A 74 -23.53 -22.00 -6.26
N GLY A 75 -23.46 -23.32 -6.50
CA GLY A 75 -24.64 -24.20 -6.49
C GLY A 75 -25.17 -24.46 -5.08
N GLU A 76 -24.29 -24.54 -4.08
CA GLU A 76 -24.65 -24.70 -2.67
C GLU A 76 -25.27 -23.42 -2.10
N LEU A 77 -24.69 -22.25 -2.37
CA LEU A 77 -25.25 -20.96 -1.93
C LEU A 77 -26.69 -20.74 -2.41
N ARG A 78 -27.04 -21.21 -3.62
CA ARG A 78 -28.42 -21.10 -4.17
C ARG A 78 -29.43 -22.01 -3.46
N ARG A 79 -28.97 -23.03 -2.74
CA ARG A 79 -29.82 -23.98 -2.00
C ARG A 79 -29.94 -23.62 -0.52
N MET A 80 -29.06 -22.75 -0.03
CA MET A 80 -29.10 -22.26 1.35
C MET A 80 -30.29 -21.30 1.54
N SER A 81 -30.83 -21.29 2.75
CA SER A 81 -31.88 -20.34 3.12
C SER A 81 -31.32 -18.92 3.29
N VAL A 82 -32.15 -17.89 3.15
CA VAL A 82 -31.72 -16.49 3.37
C VAL A 82 -31.10 -16.28 4.76
N PRO A 83 -31.68 -16.78 5.87
CA PRO A 83 -31.04 -16.69 7.18
C PRO A 83 -29.64 -17.30 7.23
N ASP A 84 -29.43 -18.46 6.60
CA ASP A 84 -28.11 -19.12 6.56
C ASP A 84 -27.09 -18.33 5.74
N LEU A 85 -27.54 -17.69 4.65
CA LEU A 85 -26.69 -16.84 3.81
C LEU A 85 -26.25 -15.57 4.53
N LEU A 86 -27.16 -14.93 5.27
CA LEU A 86 -26.84 -13.75 6.08
C LEU A 86 -25.92 -14.11 7.26
N ALA A 87 -26.13 -15.28 7.89
CA ALA A 87 -25.24 -15.79 8.92
C ALA A 87 -23.83 -16.08 8.37
N LEU A 88 -23.72 -16.75 7.23
CA LEU A 88 -22.45 -16.98 6.54
C LEU A 88 -21.76 -15.66 6.19
N SER A 89 -22.49 -14.67 5.70
CA SER A 89 -21.92 -13.36 5.37
C SER A 89 -21.31 -12.67 6.60
N ARG A 90 -22.04 -12.63 7.72
CA ARG A 90 -21.54 -12.09 9.00
C ARG A 90 -20.31 -12.82 9.51
N GLU A 91 -20.31 -14.14 9.41
CA GLU A 91 -19.16 -14.95 9.80
C GLU A 91 -17.93 -14.61 8.95
N GLN A 92 -18.08 -14.53 7.63
CA GLN A 92 -16.96 -14.19 6.75
C GLN A 92 -16.46 -12.76 6.98
N LEU A 93 -17.33 -11.78 7.23
CA LEU A 93 -16.90 -10.43 7.63
C LEU A 93 -16.16 -10.44 8.97
N SER A 94 -16.59 -11.28 9.92
CA SER A 94 -15.89 -11.43 11.20
C SER A 94 -14.49 -12.02 11.00
N ARG A 95 -14.36 -13.05 10.16
CA ARG A 95 -13.05 -13.61 9.77
C ARG A 95 -12.18 -12.61 9.02
N ALA A 96 -12.77 -11.72 8.21
CA ALA A 96 -12.04 -10.63 7.56
C ALA A 96 -11.44 -9.65 8.58
N VAL A 97 -12.20 -9.27 9.62
CA VAL A 97 -11.71 -8.41 10.71
C VAL A 97 -10.57 -9.08 11.47
N GLU A 98 -10.73 -10.36 11.83
CA GLU A 98 -9.69 -11.15 12.51
C GLU A 98 -8.42 -11.31 11.65
N ALA A 99 -8.58 -11.53 10.34
CA ALA A 99 -7.47 -11.61 9.40
C ALA A 99 -6.75 -10.26 9.23
N TYR A 100 -7.50 -9.15 9.27
CA TYR A 100 -6.93 -7.81 9.13
C TYR A 100 -5.98 -7.48 10.29
N SER A 101 -6.35 -7.79 11.54
CA SER A 101 -5.53 -7.48 12.71
C SER A 101 -4.33 -8.42 12.89
N GLY A 102 -4.32 -9.58 12.21
CA GLY A 102 -3.22 -10.55 12.20
C GLY A 102 -2.92 -11.26 13.53
N THR A 103 -3.59 -10.87 14.62
CA THR A 103 -3.34 -11.35 16.00
C THR A 103 -4.47 -12.21 16.55
N GLY A 104 -5.45 -12.57 15.72
CA GLY A 104 -6.63 -13.35 16.13
C GLY A 104 -7.70 -12.49 16.79
N ARG A 105 -8.52 -13.09 17.66
CA ARG A 105 -9.73 -12.45 18.22
C ARG A 105 -9.50 -11.24 19.12
N ASP A 106 -8.30 -11.06 19.65
CA ASP A 106 -7.97 -9.97 20.56
C ASP A 106 -7.32 -8.77 19.85
N GLY A 107 -7.09 -8.88 18.53
CA GLY A 107 -6.45 -7.87 17.72
C GLY A 107 -7.35 -6.70 17.35
N SER A 108 -6.84 -5.49 17.47
CA SER A 108 -7.53 -4.29 16.96
C SER A 108 -7.16 -4.04 15.50
N LEU A 109 -8.11 -3.53 14.71
CA LEU A 109 -7.80 -2.99 13.37
C LEU A 109 -6.73 -1.89 13.42
N THR A 110 -6.58 -1.22 14.56
CA THR A 110 -5.59 -0.15 14.76
C THR A 110 -4.19 -0.64 15.03
N ASP A 111 -4.00 -1.94 15.25
CA ASP A 111 -2.67 -2.52 15.47
C ASP A 111 -1.85 -2.54 14.17
N VAL A 112 -2.54 -2.62 13.03
CA VAL A 112 -1.93 -2.39 11.71
C VAL A 112 -1.80 -0.89 11.49
N THR A 113 -0.55 -0.43 11.41
CA THR A 113 -0.15 0.97 11.15
C THR A 113 0.72 1.06 9.91
N ALA A 114 1.04 2.28 9.47
CA ALA A 114 2.01 2.50 8.40
C ALA A 114 3.39 1.85 8.64
N ALA A 115 3.81 1.64 9.89
CA ALA A 115 5.07 0.99 10.25
C ALA A 115 4.99 -0.55 10.33
N THR A 116 3.87 -1.15 9.91
CA THR A 116 3.72 -2.61 9.92
C THR A 116 4.67 -3.23 8.89
N ASP A 117 5.62 -4.05 9.36
CA ASP A 117 6.62 -4.68 8.51
C ASP A 117 6.01 -5.55 7.40
N THR A 118 4.96 -6.29 7.73
CA THR A 118 4.26 -7.18 6.80
C THR A 118 2.76 -7.15 7.05
N PHE A 119 2.00 -6.73 6.04
CA PHE A 119 0.54 -6.80 6.01
C PHE A 119 0.14 -7.57 4.75
N ASP A 120 -0.49 -8.74 4.93
CA ASP A 120 -0.99 -9.56 3.85
C ASP A 120 -2.51 -9.33 3.69
N PRO A 121 -2.95 -8.64 2.63
CA PRO A 121 -4.37 -8.38 2.42
C PRO A 121 -5.13 -9.59 1.87
N ASP A 122 -4.45 -10.61 1.33
CA ASP A 122 -5.10 -11.70 0.59
C ASP A 122 -6.12 -12.49 1.43
N PRO A 123 -5.83 -12.88 2.69
CA PRO A 123 -6.81 -13.55 3.53
C PRO A 123 -8.03 -12.68 3.82
N VAL A 124 -7.82 -11.38 4.02
CA VAL A 124 -8.92 -10.43 4.27
C VAL A 124 -9.81 -10.33 3.04
N VAL A 125 -9.22 -10.13 1.86
CA VAL A 125 -9.92 -10.00 0.58
C VAL A 125 -10.70 -11.26 0.23
N ASP A 126 -10.15 -12.46 0.47
CA ASP A 126 -10.87 -13.72 0.27
C ASP A 126 -12.13 -13.81 1.15
N HIS A 127 -12.03 -13.43 2.43
CA HIS A 127 -13.19 -13.38 3.32
C HIS A 127 -14.23 -12.34 2.89
N LEU A 128 -13.81 -11.14 2.47
CA LEU A 128 -14.72 -10.13 1.93
C LEU A 128 -15.45 -10.63 0.68
N TYR A 129 -14.74 -11.30 -0.23
CA TYR A 129 -15.34 -11.89 -1.42
C TYR A 129 -16.38 -12.97 -1.08
N ARG A 130 -16.08 -13.83 -0.10
CA ARG A 130 -17.03 -14.86 0.37
C ARG A 130 -18.26 -14.25 1.03
N ALA A 131 -18.07 -13.23 1.87
CA ALA A 131 -19.16 -12.49 2.51
C ALA A 131 -20.10 -11.89 1.47
N ARG A 132 -19.52 -11.26 0.44
CA ARG A 132 -20.25 -10.68 -0.69
C ARG A 132 -21.08 -11.68 -1.46
N ARG A 133 -20.46 -12.80 -1.85
CA ARG A 133 -21.19 -13.87 -2.56
C ARG A 133 -22.38 -14.40 -1.76
N ALA A 134 -22.26 -14.44 -0.43
CA ALA A 134 -23.33 -14.90 0.45
C ALA A 134 -24.49 -13.89 0.50
N TYR A 135 -24.22 -12.61 0.79
CA TYR A 135 -25.31 -11.61 0.85
C TYR A 135 -25.91 -11.31 -0.54
N GLU A 136 -25.15 -11.39 -1.65
CA GLU A 136 -25.70 -11.29 -3.02
C GLU A 136 -26.55 -12.52 -3.40
N ALA A 137 -26.28 -13.68 -2.80
CA ALA A 137 -27.17 -14.84 -2.94
C ALA A 137 -28.44 -14.68 -2.11
N ALA A 138 -28.36 -14.02 -0.94
CA ALA A 138 -29.50 -13.66 -0.13
C ALA A 138 -30.38 -12.62 -0.83
N ASP A 139 -29.78 -11.57 -1.41
CA ASP A 139 -30.46 -10.50 -2.14
C ASP A 139 -31.35 -11.04 -3.28
N ARG A 140 -30.81 -11.96 -4.08
CA ARG A 140 -31.55 -12.62 -5.17
C ARG A 140 -32.74 -13.46 -4.70
N GLN A 141 -32.78 -13.83 -3.43
CA GLN A 141 -33.86 -14.58 -2.80
C GLN A 141 -34.77 -13.70 -1.92
N GLY A 142 -34.30 -12.50 -1.54
CA GLY A 142 -34.86 -11.64 -0.51
C GLY A 142 -36.06 -10.84 -1.01
N LEU A 143 -37.15 -10.85 -0.24
CA LEU A 143 -38.47 -10.33 -0.62
C LEU A 143 -39.02 -9.30 0.39
N SER A 144 -38.25 -8.91 1.41
CA SER A 144 -38.69 -8.01 2.49
C SER A 144 -37.69 -6.89 2.80
N ALA A 145 -38.22 -5.74 3.23
CA ALA A 145 -37.43 -4.55 3.54
C ALA A 145 -36.40 -4.78 4.66
N GLU A 146 -36.69 -5.63 5.64
CA GLU A 146 -35.74 -5.97 6.72
C GLU A 146 -34.50 -6.70 6.18
N ILE A 147 -34.67 -7.57 5.18
CA ILE A 147 -33.56 -8.31 4.56
C ILE A 147 -32.73 -7.36 3.70
N GLU A 148 -33.40 -6.47 2.96
CA GLU A 148 -32.72 -5.43 2.17
C GLU A 148 -31.88 -4.49 3.05
N ASP A 149 -32.38 -4.12 4.23
CA ASP A 149 -31.64 -3.28 5.17
C ASP A 149 -30.44 -4.03 5.77
N GLU A 150 -30.59 -5.29 6.18
CA GLU A 150 -29.45 -6.11 6.67
C GLU A 150 -28.37 -6.28 5.59
N ILE A 151 -28.76 -6.57 4.34
CA ILE A 151 -27.82 -6.66 3.20
C ILE A 151 -27.12 -5.32 2.95
N SER A 152 -27.86 -4.20 3.00
CA SER A 152 -27.27 -2.86 2.89
C SER A 152 -26.26 -2.58 3.99
N GLN A 153 -26.51 -3.05 5.21
CA GLN A 153 -25.59 -2.92 6.33
C GLN A 153 -24.36 -3.81 6.17
N LEU A 154 -24.50 -5.05 5.69
CA LEU A 154 -23.37 -5.96 5.37
C LEU A 154 -22.48 -5.43 4.23
N GLY A 155 -23.08 -4.91 3.16
CA GLY A 155 -22.35 -4.26 2.08
C GLY A 155 -21.60 -3.01 2.57
N ARG A 156 -22.25 -2.24 3.45
CA ARG A 156 -21.60 -1.23 4.30
C ARG A 156 -20.84 -1.84 5.48
N VAL A 157 -20.23 -3.00 5.38
CA VAL A 157 -19.13 -3.43 6.28
C VAL A 157 -17.97 -3.87 5.41
N GLU A 158 -18.29 -4.63 4.36
CA GLU A 158 -17.36 -4.97 3.30
C GLU A 158 -16.67 -3.74 2.70
N GLU A 159 -17.43 -2.70 2.32
CA GLU A 159 -16.87 -1.53 1.65
C GLU A 159 -15.82 -0.80 2.53
N PHE A 160 -16.06 -0.68 3.83
CA PHE A 160 -15.14 -0.06 4.77
C PHE A 160 -13.88 -0.90 4.94
N LEU A 161 -14.02 -2.22 5.09
CA LEU A 161 -12.85 -3.09 5.19
C LEU A 161 -12.03 -3.02 3.90
N ARG A 162 -12.67 -3.03 2.73
CA ARG A 162 -11.98 -2.86 1.44
C ARG A 162 -11.23 -1.54 1.35
N LEU A 163 -11.89 -0.41 1.63
CA LEU A 163 -11.25 0.90 1.62
C LEU A 163 -10.15 1.02 2.69
N SER A 164 -10.33 0.38 3.85
CA SER A 164 -9.31 0.36 4.92
C SER A 164 -8.08 -0.45 4.51
N ILE A 165 -8.25 -1.55 3.77
CA ILE A 165 -7.14 -2.32 3.18
C ILE A 165 -6.42 -1.46 2.16
N ASP A 166 -7.14 -0.87 1.21
CA ASP A 166 -6.58 -0.05 0.14
C ASP A 166 -5.74 1.11 0.71
N ALA A 167 -6.28 1.84 1.70
CA ALA A 167 -5.56 2.92 2.37
C ALA A 167 -4.35 2.42 3.15
N GLN A 168 -4.49 1.32 3.91
CA GLN A 168 -3.41 0.81 4.75
C GLN A 168 -2.22 0.30 3.94
N VAL A 169 -2.47 -0.39 2.81
CA VAL A 169 -1.42 -0.83 1.88
C VAL A 169 -0.66 0.37 1.35
N LEU A 170 -1.36 1.41 0.88
CA LEU A 170 -0.72 2.62 0.38
C LEU A 170 0.12 3.32 1.45
N LEU A 171 -0.36 3.39 2.70
CA LEU A 171 0.37 3.99 3.82
C LEU A 171 1.64 3.20 4.19
N ILE A 172 1.56 1.87 4.24
CA ILE A 172 2.74 1.01 4.49
C ILE A 172 3.77 1.16 3.37
N GLU A 173 3.33 1.14 2.11
CA GLU A 173 4.25 1.34 0.99
C GLU A 173 4.88 2.73 0.97
N ALA A 174 4.11 3.77 1.35
CA ALA A 174 4.65 5.12 1.48
C ALA A 174 5.68 5.20 2.61
N HIS A 175 5.43 4.56 3.77
CA HIS A 175 6.39 4.44 4.85
C HIS A 175 7.71 3.80 4.37
N ASN A 176 7.62 2.68 3.64
CA ASN A 176 8.80 2.01 3.08
C ASN A 176 9.57 2.90 2.08
N ASP A 177 8.86 3.68 1.26
CA ASP A 177 9.52 4.62 0.36
C ASP A 177 10.22 5.75 1.12
N LEU A 178 9.64 6.24 2.22
CA LEU A 178 10.27 7.23 3.10
C LEU A 178 11.54 6.68 3.77
N GLU A 179 11.57 5.41 4.18
CA GLU A 179 12.81 4.74 4.65
C GLU A 179 13.86 4.69 3.53
N GLY A 180 13.43 4.44 2.29
CA GLY A 180 14.30 4.56 1.13
C GLY A 180 14.85 5.99 0.94
N VAL A 181 14.05 7.03 1.20
CA VAL A 181 14.49 8.43 1.15
C VAL A 181 15.58 8.70 2.20
N VAL A 182 15.46 8.14 3.42
CA VAL A 182 16.53 8.21 4.44
C VAL A 182 17.85 7.72 3.85
N THR A 183 17.83 6.53 3.25
CA THR A 183 18.99 5.92 2.60
C THR A 183 19.54 6.81 1.48
N ALA A 184 18.68 7.37 0.63
CA ALA A 184 19.09 8.24 -0.46
C ALA A 184 19.74 9.55 0.04
N ILE A 185 19.25 10.12 1.15
CA ILE A 185 19.88 11.28 1.80
C ILE A 185 21.27 10.91 2.31
N GLU A 186 21.41 9.77 3.00
CA GLU A 186 22.68 9.28 3.55
C GLU A 186 23.75 9.09 2.47
N PHE A 187 23.38 8.55 1.31
CA PHE A 187 24.30 8.35 0.19
C PHE A 187 24.44 9.56 -0.73
N VAL A 188 23.68 10.63 -0.49
CA VAL A 188 23.63 11.82 -1.35
C VAL A 188 23.26 11.44 -2.79
N ASP A 189 22.21 10.61 -2.93
CA ASP A 189 21.68 10.14 -4.21
C ASP A 189 20.41 10.93 -4.59
N PRO A 190 20.52 11.94 -5.48
CA PRO A 190 19.39 12.79 -5.83
C PRO A 190 18.35 12.10 -6.71
N GLU A 191 18.74 11.09 -7.49
CA GLU A 191 17.81 10.38 -8.38
C GLU A 191 16.87 9.49 -7.55
N SER A 192 17.45 8.71 -6.64
CA SER A 192 16.68 7.89 -5.71
C SER A 192 15.83 8.74 -4.76
N ALA A 193 16.40 9.81 -4.17
CA ALA A 193 15.65 10.68 -3.25
C ALA A 193 14.42 11.30 -3.91
N ARG A 194 14.56 11.78 -5.16
CA ARG A 194 13.44 12.32 -5.92
C ARG A 194 12.43 11.24 -6.27
N SER A 195 12.87 10.13 -6.87
CA SER A 195 11.95 9.08 -7.32
C SER A 195 11.14 8.48 -6.18
N LEU A 196 11.74 8.31 -4.99
CA LEU A 196 11.07 7.77 -3.82
C LEU A 196 10.10 8.78 -3.20
N THR A 197 10.48 10.06 -3.14
CA THR A 197 9.57 11.12 -2.68
C THR A 197 8.37 11.25 -3.62
N ASP A 198 8.58 11.28 -4.95
CA ASP A 198 7.49 11.33 -5.94
C ASP A 198 6.53 10.11 -5.80
N ARG A 199 7.08 8.92 -5.51
CA ARG A 199 6.31 7.70 -5.23
C ARG A 199 5.53 7.77 -3.92
N ALA A 200 6.09 8.37 -2.88
CA ALA A 200 5.40 8.60 -1.61
C ALA A 200 4.27 9.62 -1.78
N GLY A 201 4.50 10.73 -2.49
CA GLY A 201 3.47 11.72 -2.83
C GLY A 201 2.31 11.12 -3.65
N THR A 202 2.61 10.31 -4.67
CA THR A 202 1.56 9.61 -5.44
C THR A 202 0.69 8.70 -4.54
N ARG A 203 1.29 8.06 -3.53
CA ARG A 203 0.55 7.23 -2.58
C ARG A 203 -0.25 8.04 -1.59
N GLN A 204 0.27 9.19 -1.18
CA GLN A 204 -0.44 10.16 -0.35
C GLN A 204 -1.71 10.63 -1.05
N GLU A 205 -1.65 11.09 -2.29
CA GLU A 205 -2.82 11.53 -3.07
C GLU A 205 -3.89 10.43 -3.17
N ARG A 206 -3.45 9.18 -3.44
CA ARG A 206 -4.36 8.03 -3.52
C ARG A 206 -4.98 7.70 -2.15
N THR A 207 -4.19 7.76 -1.09
CA THR A 207 -4.66 7.50 0.29
C THR A 207 -5.69 8.55 0.70
N GLU A 208 -5.47 9.83 0.40
CA GLU A 208 -6.44 10.88 0.68
C GLU A 208 -7.77 10.65 -0.02
N GLY A 209 -7.74 10.23 -1.29
CA GLY A 209 -8.94 9.82 -2.02
C GLY A 209 -9.70 8.71 -1.30
N THR A 210 -9.00 7.64 -0.92
CA THR A 210 -9.59 6.50 -0.21
C THR A 210 -10.12 6.88 1.18
N VAL A 211 -9.42 7.71 1.94
CA VAL A 211 -9.85 8.19 3.27
C VAL A 211 -11.06 9.12 3.16
N SER A 212 -11.12 9.95 2.12
CA SER A 212 -12.27 10.79 1.79
C SER A 212 -13.50 9.92 1.49
N ASP A 213 -13.36 8.89 0.66
CA ASP A 213 -14.43 7.93 0.38
C ASP A 213 -14.91 7.25 1.67
N LEU A 214 -13.98 6.79 2.52
CA LEU A 214 -14.28 6.14 3.79
C LEU A 214 -15.03 7.08 4.76
N SER A 215 -14.73 8.37 4.73
CA SER A 215 -15.42 9.39 5.55
C SER A 215 -16.82 9.72 5.04
N ASN A 216 -17.09 9.52 3.74
CA ASN A 216 -18.40 9.77 3.13
C ASN A 216 -19.39 8.64 3.38
N VAL A 217 -18.91 7.43 3.69
CA VAL A 217 -19.82 6.32 3.96
C VAL A 217 -20.42 6.42 5.36
N ARG A 218 -21.76 6.44 5.44
CA ARG A 218 -22.53 6.57 6.69
C ARG A 218 -22.61 5.24 7.44
N TYR A 219 -21.50 4.88 8.08
CA TYR A 219 -21.27 3.58 8.73
C TYR A 219 -21.81 3.45 10.14
N GLU A 220 -21.88 4.53 10.92
CA GLU A 220 -22.11 4.47 12.38
C GLU A 220 -23.36 3.71 12.80
N ARG A 221 -24.36 3.58 11.91
CA ARG A 221 -25.61 2.83 12.14
C ARG A 221 -25.61 1.39 11.63
N SER A 222 -24.59 0.99 10.85
CA SER A 222 -24.49 -0.32 10.17
C SER A 222 -23.53 -1.30 10.86
N VAL A 223 -22.71 -0.82 11.80
CA VAL A 223 -21.67 -1.61 12.47
C VAL A 223 -22.25 -2.68 13.42
N THR A 224 -23.54 -2.61 13.78
CA THR A 224 -24.17 -3.57 14.72
C THR A 224 -24.44 -4.95 14.13
N VAL A 225 -24.22 -5.16 12.83
CA VAL A 225 -24.54 -6.45 12.16
C VAL A 225 -23.40 -7.46 12.27
N VAL A 226 -22.17 -7.00 12.49
CA VAL A 226 -20.99 -7.85 12.58
C VAL A 226 -20.36 -7.69 13.95
N ASP A 227 -20.51 -8.70 14.81
CA ASP A 227 -20.06 -8.64 16.22
C ASP A 227 -18.55 -8.36 16.35
N ALA A 228 -17.75 -8.79 15.39
CA ALA A 228 -16.30 -8.58 15.38
C ALA A 228 -15.89 -7.11 15.13
N LEU A 229 -16.76 -6.28 14.55
CA LEU A 229 -16.49 -4.87 14.30
C LEU A 229 -17.40 -4.03 15.19
N SER A 230 -16.85 -3.35 16.19
CA SER A 230 -17.63 -2.40 17.00
C SER A 230 -17.63 -1.01 16.35
N SER A 231 -18.63 -0.18 16.66
CA SER A 231 -18.66 1.22 16.18
C SER A 231 -17.42 2.00 16.63
N GLU A 232 -16.88 1.69 17.81
CA GLU A 232 -15.64 2.27 18.32
C GLU A 232 -14.43 1.83 17.49
N ALA A 233 -14.31 0.54 17.17
CA ALA A 233 -13.23 0.02 16.33
C ALA A 233 -13.25 0.63 14.91
N TYR A 234 -14.44 0.78 14.32
CA TYR A 234 -14.64 1.50 13.06
C TYR A 234 -14.12 2.95 13.15
N LEU A 235 -14.58 3.71 14.15
CA LEU A 235 -14.19 5.12 14.31
C LEU A 235 -12.69 5.26 14.57
N ALA A 236 -12.14 4.39 15.43
CA ALA A 236 -10.73 4.39 15.76
C ALA A 236 -9.87 4.13 14.52
N LYS A 237 -10.23 3.15 13.68
CA LYS A 237 -9.49 2.84 12.45
C LYS A 237 -9.61 3.93 11.40
N ARG A 238 -10.80 4.47 11.16
CA ARG A 238 -10.99 5.62 10.25
C ARG A 238 -10.13 6.80 10.69
N ASP A 239 -10.19 7.15 11.97
CA ASP A 239 -9.47 8.29 12.52
C ASP A 239 -7.95 8.06 12.48
N GLN A 240 -7.49 6.81 12.63
CA GLN A 240 -6.09 6.43 12.45
C GLN A 240 -5.65 6.63 10.99
N LEU A 241 -6.35 6.05 10.01
CA LEU A 241 -6.00 6.17 8.59
C LEU A 241 -5.96 7.64 8.14
N ARG A 242 -6.91 8.45 8.62
CA ARG A 242 -6.91 9.89 8.36
C ARG A 242 -5.70 10.58 8.97
N ALA A 243 -5.40 10.31 10.24
CA ALA A 243 -4.27 10.92 10.92
C ALA A 243 -2.93 10.52 10.26
N GLU A 244 -2.81 9.26 9.82
CA GLU A 244 -1.64 8.76 9.09
C GLU A 244 -1.51 9.44 7.71
N ALA A 245 -2.61 9.61 6.97
CA ALA A 245 -2.61 10.32 5.70
C ALA A 245 -2.22 11.81 5.86
N ASP A 246 -2.77 12.49 6.89
CA ASP A 246 -2.44 13.89 7.19
C ASP A 246 -0.94 14.05 7.52
N VAL A 247 -0.37 13.12 8.30
CA VAL A 247 1.08 13.14 8.60
C VAL A 247 1.90 12.91 7.33
N LEU A 248 1.49 11.99 6.46
CA LEU A 248 2.20 11.73 5.21
C LEU A 248 2.22 12.96 4.29
N ALA A 249 1.11 13.70 4.19
CA ALA A 249 1.04 14.96 3.44
C ALA A 249 1.99 16.03 4.01
N ASP A 250 2.01 16.19 5.33
CA ASP A 250 2.91 17.09 6.04
C ASP A 250 4.40 16.71 5.81
N VAL A 251 4.72 15.41 5.74
CA VAL A 251 6.08 14.91 5.44
C VAL A 251 6.49 15.21 4.00
N ASP A 252 5.61 14.98 3.03
CA ASP A 252 5.87 15.21 1.60
C ASP A 252 6.25 16.68 1.34
N GLU A 253 5.48 17.62 1.93
CA GLU A 253 5.80 19.05 1.87
C GLU A 253 7.19 19.34 2.49
N GLY A 254 7.49 18.74 3.65
CA GLY A 254 8.77 18.89 4.34
C GLY A 254 9.97 18.33 3.56
N LEU A 255 9.78 17.28 2.77
CA LEU A 255 10.84 16.60 2.02
C LEU A 255 11.34 17.38 0.81
N SER A 256 10.52 18.25 0.21
CA SER A 256 10.89 19.05 -0.95
C SER A 256 12.22 19.81 -0.74
N SER A 257 12.44 20.38 0.44
CA SER A 257 13.70 21.07 0.78
C SER A 257 14.87 20.11 0.99
N VAL A 258 14.61 18.93 1.53
CA VAL A 258 15.65 17.91 1.76
C VAL A 258 16.16 17.35 0.44
N VAL A 259 15.25 16.99 -0.48
CA VAL A 259 15.59 16.49 -1.82
C VAL A 259 16.40 17.52 -2.61
N GLU A 260 16.03 18.80 -2.54
CA GLU A 260 16.82 19.87 -3.15
C GLU A 260 18.22 19.98 -2.51
N GLY A 261 18.32 19.83 -1.19
CA GLY A 261 19.60 19.76 -0.49
C GLY A 261 20.49 18.62 -0.99
N VAL A 262 19.94 17.42 -1.16
CA VAL A 262 20.65 16.25 -1.73
C VAL A 262 21.16 16.58 -3.14
N ARG A 263 20.31 17.15 -4.00
CA ARG A 263 20.68 17.54 -5.37
C ARG A 263 21.81 18.55 -5.41
N LEU A 264 21.71 19.61 -4.61
CA LEU A 264 22.72 20.65 -4.52
C LEU A 264 24.05 20.09 -4.00
N PHE A 265 24.00 19.21 -2.99
CA PHE A 265 25.20 18.66 -2.39
C PHE A 265 25.92 17.67 -3.33
N ALA A 266 25.17 16.82 -4.05
CA ALA A 266 25.74 15.97 -5.10
C ALA A 266 26.47 16.81 -6.16
N ARG A 267 25.85 17.91 -6.60
CA ARG A 267 26.47 18.85 -7.56
C ARG A 267 27.71 19.53 -6.98
N ALA A 268 27.67 19.95 -5.72
CA ALA A 268 28.82 20.54 -5.04
C ALA A 268 30.02 19.59 -5.04
N ARG A 269 29.81 18.32 -4.69
CA ARG A 269 30.85 17.27 -4.71
C ARG A 269 31.42 17.08 -6.13
N GLY A 270 30.56 17.01 -7.14
CA GLY A 270 30.98 16.93 -8.55
C GLY A 270 31.81 18.14 -9.00
N ARG A 271 31.42 19.36 -8.62
CA ARG A 271 32.16 20.60 -8.97
C ARG A 271 33.53 20.68 -8.30
N ARG A 272 33.66 20.20 -7.05
CA ARG A 272 34.97 20.11 -6.38
C ARG A 272 35.88 19.15 -7.13
N GLN A 273 35.38 18.00 -7.55
CA GLN A 273 36.14 17.02 -8.34
C GLN A 273 36.54 17.54 -9.72
N SER A 274 35.69 18.34 -10.36
CA SER A 274 35.97 18.95 -11.67
C SER A 274 36.82 20.24 -11.60
N GLY A 275 37.42 20.57 -10.45
CA GLY A 275 38.32 21.72 -10.31
C GLY A 275 37.65 23.09 -10.25
N SER A 276 36.37 23.17 -9.86
CA SER A 276 35.63 24.42 -9.67
C SER A 276 35.29 24.66 -8.18
N PRO A 277 36.29 24.92 -7.32
CA PRO A 277 36.10 24.95 -5.86
C PRO A 277 35.14 26.03 -5.38
N TYR A 278 35.19 27.25 -5.93
CA TYR A 278 34.31 28.33 -5.50
C TYR A 278 32.83 28.04 -5.77
N VAL A 279 32.50 27.48 -6.95
CA VAL A 279 31.14 27.03 -7.29
C VAL A 279 30.72 25.86 -6.39
N ALA A 280 31.65 24.97 -6.06
CA ALA A 280 31.38 23.87 -5.13
C ALA A 280 31.05 24.39 -3.72
N ALA A 281 31.76 25.40 -3.23
CA ALA A 281 31.50 26.02 -1.92
C ALA A 281 30.13 26.70 -1.89
N GLU A 282 29.76 27.45 -2.93
CA GLU A 282 28.44 28.08 -3.07
C GLU A 282 27.31 27.03 -3.02
N LEU A 283 27.39 26.00 -3.87
CA LEU A 283 26.41 24.90 -3.87
C LEU A 283 26.36 24.15 -2.54
N GLY A 284 27.50 23.99 -1.85
CA GLY A 284 27.56 23.39 -0.52
C GLY A 284 26.84 24.23 0.54
N ARG A 285 26.94 25.56 0.46
CA ARG A 285 26.20 26.48 1.35
C ARG A 285 24.70 26.45 1.07
N ASP A 286 24.31 26.41 -0.20
CA ASP A 286 22.89 26.31 -0.58
C ASP A 286 22.28 24.98 -0.13
N ALA A 287 23.04 23.88 -0.26
CA ALA A 287 22.65 22.57 0.24
C ALA A 287 22.46 22.59 1.77
N GLU A 288 23.40 23.17 2.53
CA GLU A 288 23.28 23.34 3.98
C GLU A 288 22.02 24.10 4.37
N THR A 289 21.70 25.18 3.64
CA THR A 289 20.47 25.96 3.85
C THR A 289 19.21 25.15 3.54
N ALA A 290 19.23 24.34 2.48
CA ALA A 290 18.11 23.48 2.09
C ALA A 290 17.87 22.36 3.13
N PHE A 291 18.92 21.66 3.56
CA PHE A 291 18.84 20.66 4.63
C PHE A 291 18.37 21.25 5.95
N SER A 292 18.84 22.45 6.32
CA SER A 292 18.38 23.14 7.53
C SER A 292 16.87 23.43 7.52
N ARG A 293 16.35 23.89 6.37
CA ARG A 293 14.91 24.11 6.18
C ARG A 293 14.11 22.81 6.26
N GLY A 294 14.57 21.76 5.57
CA GLY A 294 13.92 20.45 5.58
C GLY A 294 13.93 19.79 6.96
N ALA A 295 15.07 19.80 7.67
CA ALA A 295 15.18 19.27 9.02
C ALA A 295 14.28 20.02 10.02
N LYS A 296 14.10 21.34 9.84
CA LYS A 296 13.14 22.11 10.63
C LYS A 296 11.70 21.69 10.32
N ALA A 297 11.32 21.59 9.04
CA ALA A 297 9.98 21.15 8.67
C ALA A 297 9.66 19.76 9.25
N LEU A 298 10.56 18.78 9.08
CA LEU A 298 10.42 17.43 9.64
C LEU A 298 10.35 17.42 11.17
N ARG A 299 11.05 18.34 11.85
CA ARG A 299 10.90 18.54 13.30
C ARG A 299 9.50 19.01 13.67
N ASP A 300 8.99 20.00 12.94
CA ASP A 300 7.68 20.59 13.19
C ASP A 300 6.58 19.54 12.94
N VAL A 301 6.71 18.70 11.91
CA VAL A 301 5.85 17.52 11.69
C VAL A 301 5.97 16.55 12.86
N GLY A 302 7.18 16.09 13.19
CA GLY A 302 7.43 15.13 14.27
C GLY A 302 6.87 15.58 15.64
N SER A 303 6.85 16.88 15.91
CA SER A 303 6.29 17.44 17.15
C SER A 303 4.75 17.43 17.22
N ARG A 304 4.08 17.29 16.07
CA ARG A 304 2.62 17.34 15.92
C ARG A 304 1.99 15.98 15.61
N ILE A 305 2.79 14.91 15.47
CA ILE A 305 2.28 13.57 15.16
C ILE A 305 1.29 13.12 16.25
N PRO A 306 0.00 12.94 15.93
CA PRO A 306 -0.98 12.48 16.90
C PRO A 306 -0.71 11.02 17.29
N ALA A 307 -1.20 10.59 18.47
CA ALA A 307 -1.05 9.21 18.94
C ALA A 307 -1.54 8.15 17.93
N ARG A 308 -2.55 8.51 17.13
CA ARG A 308 -3.14 7.65 16.10
C ARG A 308 -2.32 7.56 14.81
N ALA A 309 -1.27 8.36 14.65
CA ALA A 309 -0.39 8.33 13.47
C ALA A 309 1.06 8.00 13.84
N GLN A 310 1.27 7.36 15.00
CA GLN A 310 2.62 7.07 15.51
C GLN A 310 3.40 6.09 14.62
N GLY A 311 2.74 5.38 13.70
CA GLY A 311 3.43 4.60 12.66
C GLY A 311 4.48 5.42 11.91
N PHE A 312 4.24 6.71 11.63
CA PHE A 312 5.24 7.55 10.95
C PHE A 312 6.31 8.14 11.88
N GLY A 313 6.16 8.03 13.20
CA GLY A 313 7.05 8.69 14.16
C GLY A 313 8.52 8.30 13.99
N GLY A 314 8.78 7.01 13.75
CA GLY A 314 10.12 6.49 13.52
C GLY A 314 10.78 7.05 12.26
N VAL A 315 10.12 6.91 11.12
CA VAL A 315 10.68 7.35 9.82
C VAL A 315 10.83 8.87 9.74
N VAL A 316 9.92 9.66 10.32
CA VAL A 316 10.04 11.13 10.38
C VAL A 316 11.26 11.56 11.20
N ALA A 317 11.50 10.90 12.33
CA ALA A 317 12.69 11.13 13.14
C ALA A 317 13.98 10.74 12.40
N ALA A 318 13.97 9.64 11.65
CA ALA A 318 15.10 9.18 10.84
C ALA A 318 15.41 10.17 9.71
N LEU A 319 14.40 10.59 8.93
CA LEU A 319 14.54 11.60 7.87
C LEU A 319 15.12 12.91 8.40
N ARG A 320 14.64 13.36 9.57
CA ARG A 320 15.17 14.57 10.22
C ARG A 320 16.64 14.41 10.59
N THR A 321 17.00 13.27 11.18
CA THR A 321 18.37 12.98 11.59
C THR A 321 19.30 12.94 10.38
N ALA A 322 18.91 12.23 9.31
CA ALA A 322 19.67 12.20 8.06
C ALA A 322 19.84 13.59 7.45
N ALA A 323 18.80 14.44 7.46
CA ALA A 323 18.88 15.81 6.99
C ALA A 323 19.80 16.70 7.87
N ASP A 324 19.72 16.58 9.20
CA ASP A 324 20.60 17.29 10.15
C ASP A 324 22.07 16.88 9.94
N ASP A 325 22.35 15.58 9.77
CA ASP A 325 23.70 15.06 9.51
C ASP A 325 24.25 15.57 8.17
N LYS A 326 23.44 15.56 7.11
CA LYS A 326 23.85 16.09 5.80
C LYS A 326 23.99 17.60 5.76
N ARG A 327 23.22 18.35 6.56
CA ARG A 327 23.46 19.77 6.78
C ARG A 327 24.88 19.98 7.32
N ASP A 328 25.26 19.23 8.34
CA ASP A 328 26.56 19.41 9.00
C ASP A 328 27.72 18.96 8.10
N GLU A 329 27.52 17.92 7.29
CA GLU A 329 28.48 17.51 6.26
C GLU A 329 28.64 18.59 5.17
N ALA A 330 27.54 19.14 4.64
CA ALA A 330 27.58 20.22 3.66
C ALA A 330 28.26 21.47 4.21
N ARG A 331 28.03 21.78 5.49
CA ARG A 331 28.70 22.86 6.21
C ARG A 331 30.20 22.68 6.31
N ALA A 332 30.64 21.49 6.71
CA ALA A 332 32.06 21.16 6.78
C ALA A 332 32.70 21.25 5.39
N PHE A 333 31.99 20.76 4.36
CA PHE A 333 32.46 20.72 2.98
C PHE A 333 32.79 22.11 2.42
N TYR A 334 31.89 23.09 2.51
CA TYR A 334 32.17 24.42 1.93
C TYR A 334 33.20 25.20 2.75
N ARG A 335 33.22 25.04 4.09
CA ARG A 335 34.20 25.71 4.96
C ARG A 335 35.62 25.23 4.73
N ASP A 336 35.79 23.96 4.36
CA ASP A 336 37.08 23.39 3.97
C ASP A 336 37.63 24.03 2.69
N ILE A 337 36.75 24.36 1.74
CA ILE A 337 37.13 25.00 0.47
C ILE A 337 37.47 26.49 0.65
N GLU A 338 36.81 27.16 1.60
CA GLU A 338 36.98 28.60 1.86
C GLU A 338 38.20 28.93 2.75
N ARG A 339 38.87 27.91 3.31
CA ARG A 339 40.10 28.05 4.10
C ARG A 339 41.34 28.03 3.23
#